data_AF-A0AAD7E488-F1
#
_entry.id   AF-A0AAD7E488-F1
#
_cell.length_a   1.000
_cell.length_b   1.000
_cell.length_c   1.000
_cell.angle_alpha   90.00
_cell.angle_beta   90.00
_cell.angle_gamma   90.00
#
_symmetry.space_group_name_H-M   'P 1'
#
loop_
_entity.id
_entity.type
_entity.pdbx_description
1 polymer ?
#
loop_
_entity_poly.entity_id
_entity_poly.type
_entity_poly.pdbx_seq_one_letter_code
_entity_poly.pdbx_strand_id
1 'polypeptide(L)'
;MSLRLLPRLIPRRSCSLVACYNGPATRSLSLTAPTRFLHTSFRPQNSHTSLTNILASDTPLAVQIASVTEEGILLEDGLLLPAACILLDGKVFLWDVPDKTTQWGREHLAMFEVVVPRPEILILGTGAELVHPPPSFRSYLTDLGIQVDVMSTRNACSTFNLLAEEGRRVAAALAPIIPRRWQKSLIR
;
A
#
# COMPACT_ATOMS: atom_id res chain seq x y z
N MET A 1 20.01 5.02 -21.09
CA MET A 1 20.73 3.87 -21.67
C MET A 1 20.63 2.70 -20.70
N SER A 2 20.17 1.55 -21.19
CA SER A 2 20.10 0.24 -20.51
C SER A 2 19.11 0.08 -19.33
N LEU A 3 17.88 -0.35 -19.65
CA LEU A 3 17.00 -1.07 -18.72
C LEU A 3 17.66 -2.40 -18.34
N ARG A 4 17.85 -2.66 -17.04
CA ARG A 4 18.19 -3.99 -16.52
C ARG A 4 17.27 -4.32 -15.35
N LEU A 5 16.51 -5.41 -15.48
CA LEU A 5 15.76 -6.02 -14.39
C LEU A 5 16.72 -6.55 -13.32
N LEU A 6 16.47 -6.22 -12.06
CA LEU A 6 17.14 -6.84 -10.92
C LEU A 6 16.51 -8.23 -10.62
N PRO A 7 17.32 -9.26 -10.32
CA PRO A 7 16.82 -10.60 -10.05
C PRO A 7 16.22 -10.71 -8.64
N ARG A 8 15.11 -11.45 -8.55
CA ARG A 8 14.41 -11.79 -7.30
C ARG A 8 15.28 -12.69 -6.41
N LEU A 9 15.58 -12.22 -5.19
CA LEU A 9 16.15 -13.05 -4.14
C LEU A 9 15.03 -13.73 -3.34
N ILE A 10 15.07 -15.07 -3.32
CA ILE A 10 14.17 -15.97 -2.59
C ILE A 10 14.74 -16.19 -1.18
N PRO A 11 13.97 -16.03 -0.09
CA PRO A 11 14.44 -16.46 1.22
C PRO A 11 14.26 -17.97 1.40
N ARG A 12 15.36 -18.65 1.78
CA ARG A 12 15.43 -20.08 2.11
C ARG A 12 14.81 -20.38 3.47
N ARG A 13 14.13 -21.54 3.54
CA ARG A 13 13.65 -22.18 4.76
C ARG A 13 14.80 -22.57 5.70
N SER A 14 14.54 -22.53 7.01
CA SER A 14 15.24 -23.36 8.00
C SER A 14 14.26 -23.95 9.02
N CYS A 15 14.16 -25.28 9.03
CA CYS A 15 13.87 -26.10 10.23
C CYS A 15 14.95 -25.80 11.29
N SER A 16 14.89 -26.11 12.58
CA SER A 16 14.17 -27.08 13.41
C SER A 16 14.60 -26.78 14.84
N LEU A 17 13.81 -27.07 15.88
CA LEU A 17 14.33 -27.86 17.01
C LEU A 17 13.23 -28.36 17.95
N VAL A 18 13.47 -29.59 18.38
CA VAL A 18 12.67 -30.50 19.17
C VAL A 18 12.90 -30.24 20.66
N ALA A 19 11.86 -30.37 21.48
CA ALA A 19 12.00 -30.54 22.92
C ALA A 19 11.20 -31.77 23.36
N CYS A 20 11.92 -32.84 23.70
CA CYS A 20 11.41 -34.05 24.33
C CYS A 20 11.34 -33.84 25.86
N TYR A 21 10.25 -34.25 26.51
CA TYR A 21 10.24 -34.52 27.94
C TYR A 21 9.43 -35.78 28.22
N ASN A 22 10.07 -36.76 28.87
CA ASN A 22 9.53 -38.06 29.26
C ASN A 22 8.87 -37.98 30.64
N GLY A 23 7.80 -38.76 30.83
CA GLY A 23 7.23 -39.13 32.13
C GLY A 23 6.43 -40.43 32.01
N PRO A 24 6.59 -41.44 32.90
CA PRO A 24 5.96 -42.75 32.74
C PRO A 24 4.74 -42.94 33.67
N ALA A 25 3.68 -43.62 33.21
CA ALA A 25 2.75 -44.38 34.07
C ALA A 25 1.73 -45.23 33.26
N THR A 26 1.93 -46.55 33.33
CA THR A 26 0.97 -47.65 33.61
C THR A 26 -0.44 -47.76 32.94
N ARG A 27 -0.58 -48.86 32.16
CA ARG A 27 -1.74 -49.78 31.93
C ARG A 27 -3.20 -49.24 31.88
N SER A 28 -3.92 -49.48 30.77
CA SER A 28 -4.79 -50.67 30.55
C SER A 28 -5.85 -50.48 29.43
N LEU A 29 -6.05 -51.58 28.69
CA LEU A 29 -7.24 -52.07 27.98
C LEU A 29 -7.86 -51.33 26.77
N SER A 30 -8.31 -52.21 25.87
CA SER A 30 -8.79 -52.08 24.50
C SER A 30 -10.15 -51.40 24.33
N LEU A 31 -10.34 -50.69 23.22
CA LEU A 31 -11.58 -50.73 22.44
C LEU A 31 -11.34 -50.28 20.98
N THR A 32 -11.73 -51.13 20.03
CA THR A 32 -11.81 -50.86 18.60
C THR A 32 -13.03 -49.99 18.29
N ALA A 33 -12.88 -48.96 17.45
CA ALA A 33 -13.99 -48.33 16.72
C ALA A 33 -13.49 -47.69 15.42
N PRO A 34 -14.17 -47.89 14.27
CA PRO A 34 -13.68 -47.48 12.96
C PRO A 34 -14.14 -46.08 12.53
N THR A 35 -13.40 -45.54 11.56
CA THR A 35 -13.80 -44.55 10.52
C THR A 35 -14.40 -43.21 10.97
N ARG A 36 -13.61 -42.15 10.75
CA ARG A 36 -14.03 -41.01 9.91
C ARG A 36 -12.78 -40.32 9.38
N PHE A 37 -12.50 -40.52 8.10
CA PHE A 37 -11.60 -39.65 7.35
C PHE A 37 -12.22 -38.27 7.32
N LEU A 38 -11.69 -37.34 8.12
CA LEU A 38 -11.96 -35.93 7.96
C LEU A 38 -11.25 -35.48 6.68
N HIS A 39 -11.98 -35.56 5.57
CA HIS A 39 -11.62 -34.92 4.31
C HIS A 39 -11.70 -33.41 4.54
N THR A 40 -10.61 -32.81 5.03
CA THR A 40 -10.46 -31.36 4.93
C THR A 40 -10.30 -31.07 3.44
N SER A 41 -11.38 -30.60 2.81
CA SER A 41 -11.27 -29.98 1.51
C SER A 41 -10.43 -28.72 1.71
N PHE A 42 -9.13 -28.88 1.48
CA PHE A 42 -8.23 -27.76 1.31
C PHE A 42 -8.76 -26.99 0.11
N ARG A 43 -9.51 -25.91 0.32
CA ARG A 43 -9.81 -24.95 -0.73
C ARG A 43 -8.50 -24.22 -0.99
N PRO A 44 -7.82 -24.45 -2.13
CA PRO A 44 -6.80 -23.52 -2.53
C PRO A 44 -7.55 -22.22 -2.77
N GLN A 45 -7.24 -21.20 -1.97
CA GLN A 45 -7.67 -19.85 -2.29
C GLN A 45 -6.90 -19.48 -3.55
N ASN A 46 -7.50 -19.82 -4.69
CA ASN A 46 -7.04 -19.41 -5.99
C ASN A 46 -6.91 -17.89 -5.90
N SER A 47 -5.67 -17.43 -5.90
CA SER A 47 -5.29 -16.17 -6.48
C SER A 47 -6.03 -16.10 -7.81
N HIS A 48 -7.18 -15.41 -7.83
CA HIS A 48 -7.88 -15.18 -9.06
C HIS A 48 -6.87 -14.51 -9.98
N THR A 49 -6.47 -15.24 -11.02
CA THR A 49 -6.07 -14.64 -12.28
C THR A 49 -7.09 -13.55 -12.53
N SER A 50 -6.68 -12.29 -12.32
CA SER A 50 -7.49 -11.13 -12.63
C SER A 50 -7.95 -11.33 -14.06
N LEU A 51 -9.22 -11.71 -14.22
CA LEU A 51 -9.83 -11.83 -15.53
C LEU A 51 -9.77 -10.42 -16.08
N THR A 52 -8.82 -10.20 -16.99
CA THR A 52 -8.66 -8.91 -17.65
C THR A 52 -9.95 -8.68 -18.42
N ASN A 53 -10.79 -7.77 -17.91
CA ASN A 53 -12.06 -7.45 -18.54
C ASN A 53 -11.75 -6.73 -19.86
N ILE A 54 -11.77 -7.47 -20.97
CA ILE A 54 -11.49 -6.95 -22.33
C ILE A 54 -12.53 -5.89 -22.76
N LEU A 55 -13.62 -5.75 -22.01
CA LEU A 55 -14.68 -4.76 -22.23
C LEU A 55 -14.63 -3.59 -21.24
N ALA A 56 -13.68 -3.57 -20.29
CA ALA A 56 -13.50 -2.41 -19.43
C ALA A 56 -12.79 -1.32 -20.21
N SER A 57 -13.49 -0.19 -20.44
CA SER A 57 -12.94 1.06 -20.97
C SER A 57 -11.53 1.30 -20.44
N ASP A 58 -10.56 1.58 -21.34
CA ASP A 58 -9.08 1.74 -21.21
C ASP A 58 -8.54 2.52 -19.98
N THR A 59 -9.03 2.22 -18.79
CA THR A 59 -8.64 2.86 -17.54
C THR A 59 -7.65 1.90 -16.89
N PRO A 60 -6.39 2.33 -16.66
CA PRO A 60 -5.43 1.52 -15.95
C PRO A 60 -6.03 1.07 -14.61
N LEU A 61 -5.88 -0.21 -14.27
CA LEU A 61 -6.30 -0.70 -12.96
C LEU A 61 -5.61 0.17 -11.89
N ALA A 62 -6.41 0.79 -11.03
CA ALA A 62 -5.86 1.65 -9.99
C ALA A 62 -4.95 0.82 -9.06
N VAL A 63 -3.84 1.42 -8.64
CA VAL A 63 -2.99 0.85 -7.58
C VAL A 63 -3.85 0.69 -6.33
N GLN A 64 -3.86 -0.49 -5.75
CA GLN A 64 -4.58 -0.77 -4.50
C GLN A 64 -3.60 -0.91 -3.34
N ILE A 65 -4.01 -0.42 -2.18
CA ILE A 65 -3.22 -0.46 -0.95
C ILE A 65 -3.72 -1.62 -0.09
N ALA A 66 -2.86 -2.60 0.15
CA ALA A 66 -3.20 -3.78 0.95
C ALA A 66 -3.23 -3.45 2.44
N SER A 67 -2.19 -2.78 2.94
CA SER A 67 -2.11 -2.43 4.36
C SER A 67 -1.11 -1.30 4.64
N VAL A 68 -1.24 -0.70 5.82
CA VAL A 68 -0.31 0.31 6.33
C VAL A 68 0.35 -0.24 7.60
N THR A 69 1.67 -0.36 7.56
CA THR A 69 2.51 -0.83 8.67
C THR A 69 3.48 0.27 9.12
N GLU A 70 4.24 0.00 10.16
CA GLU A 70 5.33 0.89 10.62
C GLU A 70 6.51 0.93 9.64
N GLU A 71 6.70 -0.13 8.85
CA GLU A 71 7.75 -0.18 7.83
C GLU A 71 7.41 0.67 6.61
N GLY A 72 6.13 0.82 6.29
CA GLY A 72 5.66 1.59 5.16
C GLY A 72 4.24 1.25 4.72
N ILE A 73 3.92 1.66 3.49
CA ILE A 73 2.64 1.37 2.84
C ILE A 73 2.84 0.17 1.93
N LEU A 74 2.10 -0.91 2.17
CA LEU A 74 2.15 -2.12 1.37
C LEU A 74 1.06 -2.08 0.30
N LEU A 75 1.45 -2.23 -0.95
CA LEU A 75 0.54 -2.33 -2.08
C LEU A 75 0.12 -3.79 -2.33
N GLU A 76 -0.98 -3.97 -3.05
CA GLU A 76 -1.54 -5.29 -3.39
C GLU A 76 -0.58 -6.16 -4.23
N ASP A 77 0.32 -5.54 -4.98
CA ASP A 77 1.35 -6.21 -5.77
C ASP A 77 2.57 -6.69 -4.94
N GLY A 78 2.55 -6.43 -3.63
CA GLY A 78 3.62 -6.75 -2.68
C GLY A 78 4.73 -5.70 -2.60
N LEU A 79 4.61 -4.55 -3.28
CA LEU A 79 5.56 -3.46 -3.16
C LEU A 79 5.36 -2.73 -1.82
N LEU A 80 6.44 -2.69 -1.02
CA LEU A 80 6.49 -1.90 0.21
C LEU A 80 7.09 -0.52 -0.09
N LEU A 81 6.35 0.53 0.24
CA LEU A 81 6.76 1.93 0.11
C LEU A 81 7.14 2.49 1.49
N PRO A 82 8.44 2.52 1.85
CA PRO A 82 8.88 3.00 3.15
C PRO A 82 8.91 4.52 3.28
N ALA A 83 8.87 5.24 2.15
CA ALA A 83 8.90 6.70 2.09
C ALA A 83 7.55 7.26 1.67
N ALA A 84 7.38 8.59 1.80
CA ALA A 84 6.19 9.26 1.33
C ALA A 84 6.03 9.10 -0.19
N CYS A 85 4.80 8.91 -0.63
CA CYS A 85 4.48 8.61 -2.02
C CYS A 85 3.19 9.31 -2.48
N ILE A 86 3.07 9.47 -3.79
CA ILE A 86 1.86 9.92 -4.47
C ILE A 86 1.39 8.78 -5.37
N LEU A 87 0.14 8.37 -5.19
CA LEU A 87 -0.57 7.42 -6.03
C LEU A 87 -1.46 8.21 -6.99
N LEU A 88 -1.27 8.00 -8.29
CA LEU A 88 -2.00 8.72 -9.32
C LEU A 88 -2.04 7.88 -10.60
N ASP A 89 -3.25 7.62 -11.10
CA ASP A 89 -3.47 6.96 -12.40
C ASP A 89 -2.68 5.63 -12.54
N GLY A 90 -2.81 4.78 -11.52
CA GLY A 90 -2.12 3.48 -11.46
C GLY A 90 -0.60 3.57 -11.29
N LYS A 91 -0.05 4.75 -11.02
CA LYS A 91 1.39 4.98 -10.88
C LYS A 91 1.73 5.44 -9.47
N VAL A 92 2.92 5.06 -9.03
CA VAL A 92 3.49 5.44 -7.74
C VAL A 92 4.65 6.38 -7.97
N PHE A 93 4.59 7.56 -7.37
CA PHE A 93 5.66 8.55 -7.37
C PHE A 93 6.20 8.71 -5.97
N LEU A 94 7.52 8.88 -5.83
CA LEU A 94 8.09 9.26 -4.54
C LEU A 94 7.82 10.74 -4.30
N TRP A 95 7.41 11.05 -3.08
CA TRP A 95 7.06 12.40 -2.68
C TRP A 95 8.03 12.90 -1.63
N ASP A 96 8.58 14.09 -1.87
CA ASP A 96 9.45 14.76 -0.91
C ASP A 96 8.58 15.60 0.03
N VAL A 97 8.41 15.14 1.27
CA VAL A 97 7.58 15.80 2.27
C VAL A 97 8.48 16.56 3.25
N PRO A 98 8.27 17.86 3.45
CA PRO A 98 9.02 18.61 4.44
C PRO A 98 8.52 18.26 5.85
N ASP A 99 9.42 18.28 6.83
CA ASP A 99 9.12 17.80 8.20
C ASP A 99 8.01 18.61 8.89
N LYS A 100 7.88 19.89 8.53
CA LYS A 100 6.91 20.81 9.13
C LYS A 100 5.88 21.22 8.09
N THR A 101 4.61 21.17 8.46
CA THR A 101 3.50 21.61 7.60
C THR A 101 3.60 23.07 7.20
N THR A 102 4.22 23.92 8.02
CA THR A 102 4.45 25.34 7.70
C THR A 102 5.37 25.56 6.49
N GLN A 103 6.16 24.57 6.10
CA GLN A 103 7.07 24.63 4.95
C GLN A 103 6.43 24.10 3.66
N TRP A 104 5.15 23.72 3.70
CA TRP A 104 4.48 23.16 2.53
C TRP A 104 4.20 24.27 1.51
N GLY A 105 5.06 24.35 0.51
CA GLY A 105 4.89 25.18 -0.68
C GLY A 105 4.42 24.40 -1.90
N ARG A 106 4.19 25.14 -2.98
CA ARG A 106 3.67 24.63 -4.28
C ARG A 106 4.60 23.58 -4.89
N GLU A 107 5.90 23.71 -4.67
CA GLU A 107 6.95 22.83 -5.16
C GLU A 107 6.76 21.36 -4.78
N HIS A 108 6.10 21.09 -3.66
CA HIS A 108 5.90 19.72 -3.17
C HIS A 108 4.83 18.97 -3.96
N LEU A 109 3.92 19.67 -4.62
CA LEU A 109 2.82 19.07 -5.40
C LEU A 109 2.73 19.64 -6.84
N ALA A 110 3.79 20.29 -7.31
CA ALA A 110 3.85 20.90 -8.63
C ALA A 110 3.60 19.91 -9.78
N MET A 111 3.76 18.60 -9.54
CA MET A 111 3.41 17.57 -10.52
C MET A 111 1.94 17.64 -10.97
N PHE A 112 1.01 18.08 -10.12
CA PHE A 112 -0.40 18.21 -10.51
C PHE A 112 -0.66 19.36 -11.49
N GLU A 113 0.27 20.29 -11.66
CA GLU A 113 0.17 21.34 -12.68
C GLU A 113 0.34 20.75 -14.08
N VAL A 114 1.20 19.73 -14.22
CA VAL A 114 1.60 19.15 -15.51
C VAL A 114 0.85 17.87 -15.87
N VAL A 115 0.26 17.18 -14.88
CA VAL A 115 -0.49 15.95 -15.13
C VAL A 115 -1.82 16.25 -15.81
N VAL A 116 -2.11 15.50 -16.89
CA VAL A 116 -3.38 15.53 -17.62
C VAL A 116 -3.86 14.09 -17.83
N PRO A 117 -5.13 13.76 -17.49
CA PRO A 117 -6.12 14.61 -16.83
C PRO A 117 -5.77 14.85 -15.35
N ARG A 118 -6.20 16.00 -14.80
CA ARG A 118 -6.03 16.29 -13.38
C ARG A 118 -6.98 15.43 -12.53
N PRO A 119 -6.56 14.99 -11.33
CA PRO A 119 -7.45 14.34 -10.38
C PRO A 119 -8.51 15.33 -9.89
N GLU A 120 -9.72 14.85 -9.65
CA GLU A 120 -10.80 15.64 -9.04
C GLU A 120 -10.61 15.77 -7.54
N ILE A 121 -10.11 14.69 -6.91
CA ILE A 121 -9.93 14.60 -5.46
C ILE A 121 -8.48 14.18 -5.18
N LEU A 122 -7.84 14.90 -4.28
CA LEU A 122 -6.57 14.55 -3.67
C LEU A 122 -6.81 14.21 -2.20
N ILE A 123 -6.58 12.96 -1.84
CA ILE A 123 -6.53 12.50 -0.45
C ILE A 123 -5.11 12.75 0.08
N LEU A 124 -5.01 13.53 1.15
CA LEU A 124 -3.75 13.83 1.80
C LEU A 124 -3.65 13.05 3.12
N GLY A 125 -2.83 12.00 3.14
CA GLY A 125 -2.51 11.21 4.32
C GLY A 125 -1.26 11.74 5.02
N THR A 126 -1.41 12.33 6.22
CA THR A 126 -0.32 13.02 6.93
C THR A 126 0.47 12.16 7.93
N GLY A 127 0.36 10.83 7.85
CA GLY A 127 1.04 9.89 8.72
C GLY A 127 0.12 9.33 9.80
N ALA A 128 0.65 9.16 11.02
CA ALA A 128 -0.08 8.60 12.15
C ALA A 128 -1.28 9.47 12.56
N GLU A 129 -1.08 10.79 12.55
CA GLU A 129 -2.09 11.78 12.95
C GLU A 129 -2.46 12.69 11.79
N LEU A 130 -3.66 13.27 11.90
CA LEU A 130 -4.17 14.25 10.95
C LEU A 130 -3.53 15.61 11.27
N VAL A 131 -2.78 16.16 10.32
CA VAL A 131 -2.16 17.49 10.43
C VAL A 131 -2.61 18.34 9.25
N HIS A 132 -3.20 19.48 9.53
CA HIS A 132 -3.69 20.34 8.45
C HIS A 132 -2.54 21.12 7.78
N PRO A 133 -2.48 21.12 6.42
CA PRO A 133 -1.55 21.98 5.70
C PRO A 133 -1.99 23.45 5.79
N PRO A 134 -1.08 24.40 5.49
CA PRO A 134 -1.39 25.82 5.46
C PRO A 134 -2.56 26.13 4.51
N PRO A 135 -3.40 27.15 4.83
CA PRO A 135 -4.51 27.53 3.95
C PRO A 135 -4.07 27.89 2.53
N SER A 136 -2.92 28.55 2.38
CA SER A 136 -2.34 28.91 1.09
C SER A 136 -2.06 27.70 0.19
N PHE A 137 -1.64 26.58 0.80
CA PHE A 137 -1.38 25.32 0.10
C PHE A 137 -2.69 24.69 -0.40
N ARG A 138 -3.75 24.74 0.41
CA ARG A 138 -5.08 24.27 0.00
C ARG A 138 -5.68 25.11 -1.12
N SER A 139 -5.63 26.45 -0.99
CA SER A 139 -6.11 27.37 -2.02
C SER A 139 -5.42 27.11 -3.35
N TYR A 140 -4.10 26.92 -3.34
CA TYR A 140 -3.33 26.58 -4.54
C TYR A 140 -3.87 25.34 -5.27
N LEU A 141 -4.19 24.26 -4.54
CA LEU A 141 -4.74 23.04 -5.14
C LEU A 141 -6.19 23.22 -5.62
N THR A 142 -6.98 24.01 -4.89
CA THR A 142 -8.34 24.38 -5.30
C THR A 142 -8.33 25.21 -6.59
N ASP A 143 -7.36 26.12 -6.76
CA ASP A 143 -7.17 26.90 -7.98
C ASP A 143 -6.84 26.01 -9.19
N LEU A 144 -6.21 24.86 -8.97
CA LEU A 144 -5.98 23.84 -10.00
C LEU A 144 -7.23 22.98 -10.29
N GLY A 145 -8.33 23.21 -9.58
CA GLY A 145 -9.58 22.45 -9.68
C GLY A 145 -9.57 21.13 -8.91
N ILE A 146 -8.67 20.98 -7.94
CA ILE A 146 -8.48 19.75 -7.17
C ILE A 146 -9.08 19.95 -5.76
N GLN A 147 -10.03 19.10 -5.38
CA GLN A 147 -10.55 19.06 -4.01
C GLN A 147 -9.58 18.31 -3.10
N VAL A 148 -9.26 18.86 -1.92
CA VAL A 148 -8.27 18.28 -1.01
C VAL A 148 -8.92 17.82 0.29
N ASP A 149 -8.84 16.53 0.57
CA ASP A 149 -9.33 15.92 1.80
C ASP A 149 -8.15 15.44 2.65
N VAL A 150 -8.03 15.96 3.87
CA VAL A 150 -6.88 15.68 4.76
C VAL A 150 -7.28 14.70 5.84
N MET A 151 -6.51 13.62 5.99
CA MET A 151 -6.78 12.57 6.97
C MET A 151 -5.50 11.87 7.44
N SER A 152 -5.62 10.98 8.44
CA SER A 152 -4.53 10.08 8.81
C SER A 152 -4.26 9.08 7.68
N THR A 153 -3.03 8.60 7.54
CA THR A 153 -2.64 7.72 6.43
C THR A 153 -3.45 6.43 6.40
N ARG A 154 -3.80 5.86 7.56
CA ARG A 154 -4.63 4.64 7.62
C ARG A 154 -6.01 4.88 7.00
N ASN A 155 -6.65 6.00 7.33
CA ASN A 155 -7.96 6.37 6.78
C ASN A 155 -7.84 6.74 5.31
N ALA A 156 -6.77 7.46 4.94
CA ALA A 156 -6.45 7.84 3.57
C ALA A 156 -6.41 6.64 2.64
N CYS A 157 -5.73 5.58 3.04
CA CYS A 157 -5.60 4.38 2.22
C CYS A 157 -6.96 3.73 1.94
N SER A 158 -7.80 3.58 2.97
CA SER A 158 -9.14 2.99 2.79
C SER A 158 -10.04 3.85 1.92
N THR A 159 -10.04 5.18 2.11
CA THR A 159 -10.83 6.09 1.27
C THR A 159 -10.33 6.12 -0.17
N PHE A 160 -9.01 6.09 -0.37
CA PHE A 160 -8.41 6.04 -1.71
C PHE A 160 -8.82 4.78 -2.46
N ASN A 161 -8.67 3.61 -1.83
CA ASN A 161 -9.06 2.34 -2.46
C ASN A 161 -10.54 2.36 -2.87
N LEU A 162 -11.44 2.83 -1.99
CA LEU A 162 -12.86 2.94 -2.27
C LEU A 162 -13.14 3.85 -3.49
N LEU A 163 -12.60 5.08 -3.49
CA LEU A 163 -12.84 6.03 -4.59
C LEU A 163 -12.18 5.56 -5.91
N ALA A 164 -11.05 4.87 -5.81
CA ALA A 164 -10.36 4.29 -6.95
C ALA A 164 -11.13 3.11 -7.55
N GLU A 165 -11.72 2.24 -6.71
CA GLU A 165 -12.61 1.15 -7.11
C GLU A 165 -13.91 1.66 -7.76
N GLU A 166 -14.43 2.79 -7.29
CA GLU A 166 -15.56 3.49 -7.93
C GLU A 166 -15.21 4.07 -9.32
N GLY A 167 -13.94 4.04 -9.72
CA GLY A 167 -13.49 4.59 -11.00
C GLY A 167 -13.42 6.12 -11.01
N ARG A 168 -13.38 6.77 -9.84
CA ARG A 168 -13.21 8.23 -9.76
C ARG A 168 -11.77 8.61 -10.04
N ARG A 169 -11.56 9.82 -10.57
CA ARG A 169 -10.21 10.39 -10.74
C ARG A 169 -9.69 10.90 -9.40
N VAL A 170 -9.22 9.98 -8.57
CA VAL A 170 -8.65 10.25 -7.25
C VAL A 170 -7.13 10.11 -7.29
N ALA A 171 -6.45 10.96 -6.55
CA ALA A 171 -5.03 10.84 -6.21
C ALA A 171 -4.87 10.73 -4.70
N ALA A 172 -3.82 10.06 -4.25
CA ALA A 172 -3.46 10.02 -2.83
C ALA A 172 -2.01 10.44 -2.62
N ALA A 173 -1.77 11.43 -1.77
CA ALA A 173 -0.45 11.81 -1.29
C ALA A 173 -0.32 11.29 0.15
N LEU A 174 0.51 10.27 0.37
CA LEU A 174 0.56 9.50 1.60
C LEU A 174 1.94 9.59 2.23
N ALA A 175 1.98 10.08 3.47
CA ALA A 175 3.15 9.99 4.33
C ALA A 175 3.12 8.67 5.13
N PRO A 176 4.25 7.95 5.27
CA PRO A 176 4.31 6.75 6.11
C PRO A 176 4.08 7.11 7.58
N ILE A 177 3.66 6.13 8.39
CA ILE A 177 3.46 6.30 9.84
C ILE A 177 4.75 6.76 10.50
N ILE A 178 5.86 6.12 10.13
CA ILE A 178 7.20 6.51 10.57
C ILE A 178 7.87 7.26 9.40
N PRO A 179 8.17 8.56 9.56
CA PRO A 179 8.77 9.34 8.48
C PRO A 179 10.17 8.81 8.15
N ARG A 180 10.34 8.32 6.93
CA ARG A 180 11.64 7.94 6.37
C ARG A 180 11.90 8.78 5.13
N ARG A 181 12.99 9.55 5.16
CA ARG A 181 13.44 10.26 3.96
C ARG A 181 14.11 9.28 3.01
N TRP A 182 13.72 9.36 1.75
CA TRP A 182 14.45 8.69 0.69
C TRP A 182 15.72 9.49 0.39
N GLN A 183 16.87 8.82 0.27
CA GLN A 183 18.12 9.48 -0.08
C GLN A 183 18.15 9.73 -1.59
N LYS A 184 18.06 11.01 -1.99
CA LYS A 184 18.37 11.46 -3.34
C LYS A 184 19.84 11.17 -3.62
N SER A 185 20.15 10.05 -4.29
CA SER A 185 21.51 9.85 -4.79
C SER A 185 21.75 10.89 -5.90
N LEU A 186 22.62 11.86 -5.61
CA LEU A 186 23.13 12.79 -6.62
C LEU A 186 23.99 11.98 -7.58
N ILE A 187 23.38 11.43 -8.63
CA ILE A 187 24.12 10.89 -9.76
C ILE A 187 24.62 12.12 -10.54
N ARG A 188 25.89 12.47 -10.31
CA ARG A 188 26.63 13.50 -11.08
C ARG A 188 26.93 13.04 -12.49
#